data_AF-A0A520RB37-F1
#
_entry.id   AF-A0A520RB37-F1
#
_cell.length_a   1.000
_cell.length_b   1.000
_cell.length_c   1.000
_cell.angle_alpha   90.00
_cell.angle_beta   90.00
_cell.angle_gamma   90.00
#
_symmetry.space_group_name_H-M   'P 1'
#
loop_
_entity.id
_entity.type
_entity.pdbx_description
1 polymer ?
#
loop_
_entity_poly.entity_id
_entity_poly.type
_entity_poly.pdbx_seq_one_letter_code
_entity_poly.pdbx_strand_id
1 'polypeptide(L)'
;MKHQHHRTIVKREHPHAGRRRLLMLFSVITVVGAIGFWAGQRGVMPAPLTDDGTVALRDQMTQLRQQSEADQQTLNELREFMADQAAELVELRQTLMFYRDVVAPEEGETAVILRQPSMQVLAEPRQWQVDTVVHRGDGKDRQYRGELRLTVAGKQDGVPHKLELAAVDSGTQTGVFPLRFRYLQKVQAVISLPDAFVPETIESVVTLTQPEKETVRRSDPWNSLVAAEHAAHR
;
A
#
# COMPACT_ATOMS: atom_id res chain seq x y z
N MET A 1 24.49 -62.90 -125.22
CA MET A 1 25.14 -61.58 -125.10
C MET A 1 24.06 -60.51 -124.97
N LYS A 2 23.95 -59.81 -123.84
CA LYS A 2 22.95 -58.75 -123.59
C LYS A 2 23.68 -57.46 -123.23
N HIS A 3 23.59 -56.44 -124.07
CA HIS A 3 24.14 -55.11 -123.82
C HIS A 3 23.20 -54.29 -122.94
N GLN A 4 23.71 -53.82 -121.79
CA GLN A 4 23.05 -52.86 -120.90
C GLN A 4 23.18 -51.45 -121.49
N HIS A 5 22.06 -50.72 -121.58
CA HIS A 5 22.07 -49.26 -121.76
C HIS A 5 21.69 -48.61 -120.43
N HIS A 6 22.66 -47.97 -119.77
CA HIS A 6 22.43 -47.13 -118.61
C HIS A 6 22.01 -45.73 -119.09
N ARG A 7 20.81 -45.29 -118.71
CA ARG A 7 20.33 -43.92 -118.94
C ARG A 7 20.41 -43.15 -117.62
N THR A 8 21.37 -42.26 -117.52
CA THR A 8 21.63 -41.42 -116.35
C THR A 8 20.52 -40.37 -116.20
N ILE A 9 19.91 -40.28 -115.02
CA ILE A 9 18.97 -39.21 -114.66
C ILE A 9 19.74 -38.18 -113.82
N VAL A 10 19.92 -36.97 -114.35
CA VAL A 10 20.53 -35.85 -113.64
C VAL A 10 19.49 -35.22 -112.71
N LYS A 11 19.57 -35.52 -111.42
CA LYS A 11 18.75 -34.89 -110.38
C LYS A 11 19.40 -33.57 -109.97
N ARG A 12 18.77 -32.44 -110.31
CA ARG A 12 19.21 -31.11 -109.86
C ARG A 12 18.83 -30.93 -108.38
N GLU A 13 19.82 -30.96 -107.49
CA GLU A 13 19.65 -30.51 -106.11
C GLU A 13 19.91 -29.00 -106.01
N HIS A 14 18.91 -28.28 -105.48
CA HIS A 14 19.01 -26.84 -105.23
C HIS A 14 19.75 -26.57 -103.90
N PRO A 15 20.93 -25.91 -103.92
CA PRO A 15 21.88 -25.88 -102.80
C PRO A 15 21.49 -24.96 -101.61
N HIS A 16 20.41 -24.19 -101.71
CA HIS A 16 20.00 -23.24 -100.65
C HIS A 16 18.82 -23.72 -99.79
N ALA A 17 18.23 -24.89 -100.10
CA ALA A 17 17.11 -25.44 -99.33
C ALA A 17 17.54 -26.04 -97.98
N GLY A 18 18.76 -26.59 -97.90
CA GLY A 18 19.29 -27.16 -96.65
C GLY A 18 19.59 -26.11 -95.58
N ARG A 19 20.18 -24.97 -95.97
CA ARG A 19 20.54 -23.87 -95.05
C ARG A 19 19.31 -23.22 -94.39
N ARG A 20 18.22 -23.02 -95.15
CA ARG A 20 16.97 -22.46 -94.62
C ARG A 20 16.27 -23.40 -93.63
N ARG A 21 16.31 -24.72 -93.88
CA ARG A 21 15.77 -25.73 -92.94
C ARG A 21 16.56 -25.77 -91.64
N LEU A 22 17.88 -25.62 -91.72
CA LEU A 22 18.76 -25.59 -90.55
C LEU A 22 18.56 -24.32 -89.71
N LEU A 23 18.34 -23.17 -90.36
CA LEU A 23 17.96 -21.93 -89.67
C LEU A 23 16.58 -22.01 -89.01
N MET A 24 15.59 -22.66 -89.65
CA MET A 24 14.27 -22.88 -89.03
C MET A 24 14.35 -23.81 -87.82
N LEU A 25 15.19 -24.84 -87.85
CA LEU A 25 15.39 -25.73 -86.69
C LEU A 25 16.02 -24.98 -85.51
N PHE A 26 17.02 -24.14 -85.78
CA PHE A 26 17.62 -23.30 -84.74
C PHE A 26 16.61 -22.30 -84.16
N SER A 27 15.77 -21.65 -84.98
CA SER A 27 14.78 -20.71 -84.45
C SER A 27 13.73 -21.40 -83.58
N VAL A 28 13.34 -22.63 -83.90
CA VAL A 28 12.39 -23.41 -83.09
C VAL A 28 12.99 -23.77 -81.73
N ILE A 29 14.25 -24.20 -81.68
CA ILE A 29 14.94 -24.52 -80.42
C ILE A 29 15.06 -23.29 -79.52
N THR A 30 15.39 -22.13 -80.09
CA THR A 30 15.46 -20.88 -79.32
C THR A 30 14.10 -20.45 -78.77
N VAL A 31 13.02 -20.63 -79.54
CA VAL A 31 11.65 -20.32 -79.08
C VAL A 31 11.21 -21.26 -77.97
N VAL A 32 11.49 -22.56 -78.07
CA VAL A 32 11.15 -23.54 -77.01
C VAL A 32 11.97 -23.26 -75.74
N GLY A 33 13.25 -22.93 -75.87
CA GLY A 33 14.10 -22.53 -74.75
C GLY A 33 13.63 -21.23 -74.08
N ALA A 34 13.21 -20.24 -74.86
CA ALA A 34 12.68 -18.98 -74.35
C ALA A 34 11.33 -19.17 -73.64
N ILE A 35 10.44 -20.00 -74.19
CA ILE A 35 9.18 -20.37 -73.53
C ILE A 35 9.44 -21.11 -72.23
N GLY A 36 10.40 -22.05 -72.21
CA GLY A 36 10.81 -22.76 -71.00
C GLY A 36 11.41 -21.84 -69.94
N PHE A 37 12.28 -20.91 -70.34
CA PHE A 37 12.89 -19.92 -69.44
C PHE A 37 11.85 -18.95 -68.88
N TRP A 38 10.92 -18.49 -69.73
CA TRP A 38 9.86 -17.55 -69.32
C TRP A 38 8.77 -18.23 -68.48
N ALA A 39 8.46 -19.49 -68.76
CA ALA A 39 7.62 -20.33 -67.91
C ALA A 39 8.32 -20.64 -66.56
N GLY A 40 9.64 -20.86 -66.58
CA GLY A 40 10.45 -21.06 -65.38
C GLY A 40 10.51 -19.83 -64.48
N GLN A 41 10.62 -18.62 -65.05
CA GLN A 41 10.53 -17.36 -64.29
C GLN A 41 9.12 -17.08 -63.76
N ARG A 42 8.06 -17.53 -64.45
CA ARG A 42 6.67 -17.42 -63.97
C ARG A 42 6.28 -18.49 -62.94
N GLY A 43 7.09 -19.56 -62.81
CA GLY A 43 6.84 -20.72 -61.98
C GLY A 43 7.60 -20.75 -60.67
N VAL A 44 8.11 -19.62 -60.18
CA VAL A 44 8.47 -19.52 -58.76
C VAL A 44 7.16 -19.47 -57.99
N MET A 45 6.61 -20.65 -57.66
CA MET A 45 5.68 -20.72 -56.55
C MET A 45 6.39 -20.06 -55.37
N PRO A 46 5.88 -18.95 -54.81
CA PRO A 46 6.39 -18.52 -53.51
C PRO A 46 6.29 -19.76 -52.62
N ALA A 47 7.40 -20.10 -51.95
CA ALA A 47 7.36 -21.12 -50.90
C ALA A 47 6.10 -20.85 -50.05
N PRO A 48 5.33 -21.88 -49.65
CA PRO A 48 4.17 -21.64 -48.79
C PRO A 48 4.64 -20.73 -47.67
N LEU A 49 4.07 -19.52 -47.60
CA LEU A 49 4.37 -18.57 -46.54
C LEU A 49 4.07 -19.35 -45.27
N THR A 50 5.11 -19.85 -44.60
CA THR A 50 4.91 -20.51 -43.32
C THR A 50 4.23 -19.45 -42.46
N ASP A 51 3.06 -19.83 -41.93
CA ASP A 51 2.14 -18.99 -41.19
C ASP A 51 2.74 -18.51 -39.85
N ASP A 52 4.07 -18.60 -39.70
CA ASP A 52 4.87 -18.32 -38.52
C ASP A 52 4.60 -16.91 -37.99
N GLY A 53 4.43 -15.94 -38.90
CA GLY A 53 4.10 -14.57 -38.55
C GLY A 53 2.69 -14.40 -38.00
N THR A 54 1.69 -15.09 -38.57
CA THR A 54 0.31 -14.94 -38.09
C THR A 54 0.02 -15.80 -36.87
N VAL A 55 0.67 -16.96 -36.75
CA VAL A 55 0.66 -17.81 -35.54
C VAL A 55 1.32 -17.06 -34.39
N ALA A 56 2.50 -16.46 -34.60
CA ALA A 56 3.16 -15.66 -33.56
C ALA A 56 2.34 -14.42 -33.14
N LEU A 57 1.67 -13.75 -34.09
CA LEU A 57 0.79 -12.62 -33.77
C LEU A 57 -0.47 -13.09 -33.00
N ARG A 58 -1.05 -14.23 -33.38
CA ARG A 58 -2.20 -14.82 -32.69
C ARG A 58 -1.83 -15.24 -31.27
N ASP A 59 -0.67 -15.88 -31.10
CA ASP A 59 -0.12 -16.26 -29.81
C ASP A 59 0.11 -15.04 -28.89
N GLN A 60 0.69 -13.96 -29.45
CA GLN A 60 0.85 -12.69 -28.73
C GLN A 60 -0.50 -12.07 -28.34
N MET A 61 -1.52 -12.12 -29.21
CA MET A 61 -2.85 -11.61 -28.91
C MET A 61 -3.55 -12.45 -27.83
N THR A 62 -3.41 -13.77 -27.84
CA THR A 62 -3.93 -14.63 -26.77
C THR A 62 -3.22 -14.37 -25.46
N GLN A 63 -1.89 -14.19 -25.48
CA GLN A 63 -1.10 -13.88 -24.29
C GLN A 63 -1.47 -12.51 -23.70
N LEU A 64 -1.62 -11.48 -24.53
CA LEU A 64 -2.04 -10.14 -24.10
C LEU A 64 -3.47 -10.13 -23.55
N ARG A 65 -4.38 -10.92 -24.12
CA ARG A 65 -5.74 -11.07 -23.58
C ARG A 65 -5.75 -11.74 -22.22
N GLN A 66 -4.99 -12.83 -22.07
CA GLN A 66 -4.85 -13.52 -20.78
C GLN A 66 -4.21 -12.61 -19.72
N GLN A 67 -3.21 -11.82 -20.08
CA GLN A 67 -2.62 -10.82 -19.19
C GLN A 67 -3.64 -9.75 -18.80
N SER A 68 -4.40 -9.22 -19.77
CA SER A 68 -5.44 -8.22 -19.48
C SER A 68 -6.56 -8.77 -18.59
N GLU A 69 -6.95 -10.03 -18.75
CA GLU A 69 -7.95 -10.68 -17.90
C GLU A 69 -7.43 -10.89 -16.48
N ALA A 70 -6.18 -11.34 -16.34
CA ALA A 70 -5.51 -11.47 -15.03
C ALA A 70 -5.34 -10.11 -14.33
N ASP A 71 -4.99 -9.06 -15.08
CA ASP A 71 -4.88 -7.70 -14.55
C ASP A 71 -6.24 -7.17 -14.08
N GLN A 72 -7.32 -7.44 -14.84
CA GLN A 72 -8.68 -7.05 -14.41
C GLN A 72 -9.14 -7.79 -13.15
N GLN A 73 -8.82 -9.08 -13.04
CA GLN A 73 -9.09 -9.86 -11.83
C GLN A 73 -8.33 -9.29 -10.64
N THR A 74 -7.02 -9.06 -10.80
CA THR A 74 -6.17 -8.48 -9.74
C THR A 74 -6.66 -7.09 -9.32
N LEU A 75 -7.10 -6.25 -10.26
CA LEU A 75 -7.67 -4.94 -9.95
C LEU A 75 -9.00 -5.03 -9.21
N ASN A 76 -9.84 -6.01 -9.52
CA ASN A 76 -11.10 -6.23 -8.82
C ASN A 76 -10.86 -6.74 -7.40
N GLU A 77 -9.97 -7.71 -7.22
CA GLU A 77 -9.55 -8.20 -5.90
C GLU A 77 -8.96 -7.07 -5.04
N LEU A 78 -8.12 -6.21 -5.63
CA LEU A 78 -7.55 -5.07 -4.92
C LEU A 78 -8.62 -4.03 -4.54
N ARG A 79 -9.62 -3.81 -5.39
CA ARG A 79 -10.75 -2.93 -5.08
C ARG A 79 -11.63 -3.48 -3.97
N GLU A 80 -11.89 -4.78 -3.98
CA GLU A 80 -12.66 -5.47 -2.93
C GLU A 80 -11.92 -5.41 -1.60
N PHE A 81 -10.62 -5.72 -1.60
CA PHE A 81 -9.76 -5.57 -0.42
C PHE A 81 -9.73 -4.13 0.13
N MET A 82 -9.64 -3.13 -0.74
CA MET A 82 -9.70 -1.72 -0.33
C MET A 82 -11.07 -1.35 0.25
N ALA A 83 -12.16 -1.89 -0.31
CA ALA A 83 -13.50 -1.65 0.20
C ALA A 83 -13.70 -2.28 1.58
N ASP A 84 -13.24 -3.51 1.79
CA ASP A 84 -13.27 -4.19 3.08
C ASP A 84 -12.46 -3.46 4.14
N GLN A 85 -11.23 -3.03 3.80
CA GLN A 85 -10.42 -2.22 4.72
C GLN A 85 -11.06 -0.87 5.05
N ALA A 86 -11.71 -0.23 4.08
CA ALA A 86 -12.44 1.02 4.32
C ALA A 86 -13.65 0.79 5.23
N ALA A 87 -14.36 -0.33 5.08
CA ALA A 87 -15.47 -0.71 5.94
C ALA A 87 -15.01 -1.00 7.37
N GLU A 88 -13.92 -1.75 7.55
CA GLU A 88 -13.31 -2.02 8.86
C GLU A 88 -12.85 -0.73 9.55
N LEU A 89 -12.26 0.21 8.79
CA LEU A 89 -11.91 1.53 9.32
C LEU A 89 -13.13 2.35 9.76
N VAL A 90 -14.26 2.25 9.05
CA VAL A 90 -15.50 2.92 9.43
C VAL A 90 -16.07 2.30 10.70
N GLU A 91 -16.13 0.97 10.79
CA GLU A 91 -16.63 0.25 11.97
C GLU A 91 -15.76 0.54 13.22
N LEU A 92 -14.44 0.52 13.06
CA LEU A 92 -13.50 0.84 14.15
C LEU A 92 -13.66 2.29 14.60
N ARG A 93 -13.81 3.24 13.67
CA ARG A 93 -14.06 4.65 14.01
C ARG A 93 -15.41 4.85 14.68
N GLN A 94 -16.48 4.17 14.23
CA GLN A 94 -17.80 4.24 14.86
C GLN A 94 -17.77 3.67 16.28
N THR A 95 -17.06 2.56 16.48
CA THR A 95 -16.88 1.95 17.81
C THR A 95 -16.09 2.87 18.75
N LEU A 96 -15.04 3.54 18.24
CA LEU A 96 -14.28 4.53 19.00
C LEU A 96 -15.12 5.78 19.34
N MET A 97 -15.95 6.26 18.42
CA MET A 97 -16.86 7.39 18.66
C MET A 97 -17.95 7.04 19.67
N PHE A 98 -18.53 5.84 19.59
CA PHE A 98 -19.50 5.35 20.56
C PHE A 98 -18.86 5.19 21.96
N TYR A 99 -17.63 4.66 22.04
CA TYR A 99 -16.90 4.56 23.30
C TYR A 99 -16.59 5.94 23.89
N ARG A 100 -16.22 6.92 23.05
CA ARG A 100 -16.00 8.31 23.45
C ARG A 100 -17.28 8.95 24.00
N ASP A 101 -18.40 8.82 23.27
CA ASP A 101 -19.66 9.46 23.63
C ASP A 101 -20.29 8.85 24.91
N VAL A 102 -20.00 7.60 25.24
CA VAL A 102 -20.51 6.92 26.45
C VAL A 102 -19.61 7.11 27.68
N VAL A 103 -18.29 7.21 27.50
CA VAL A 103 -17.32 7.22 28.63
C VAL A 103 -16.83 8.62 28.99
N ALA A 104 -16.89 9.60 28.08
CA ALA A 104 -16.47 10.98 28.35
C ALA A 104 -17.21 11.96 27.42
N PRO A 105 -18.37 12.52 27.83
CA PRO A 105 -18.95 13.61 27.09
C PRO A 105 -18.01 14.82 27.25
N GLU A 106 -17.65 15.46 26.14
CA GLU A 106 -16.86 16.71 26.05
C GLU A 106 -15.33 16.56 26.00
N GLU A 107 -14.78 15.94 24.95
CA GLU A 107 -13.49 16.42 24.39
C GLU A 107 -13.82 17.15 23.08
N GLY A 108 -14.21 18.43 23.21
CA GLY A 108 -14.30 19.36 22.09
C GLY A 108 -12.92 19.69 21.52
N GLU A 109 -12.84 20.58 20.53
CA GLU A 109 -11.57 21.14 20.06
C GLU A 109 -10.86 21.88 21.21
N THR A 110 -10.06 21.17 21.99
CA THR A 110 -9.41 21.73 23.19
C THR A 110 -8.06 22.35 22.84
N ALA A 111 -7.71 23.46 23.49
CA ALA A 111 -6.41 24.12 23.29
C ALA A 111 -5.26 23.31 23.90
N VAL A 112 -5.57 22.33 24.75
CA VAL A 112 -4.63 21.39 25.37
C VAL A 112 -5.14 19.96 25.30
N ILE A 113 -4.22 19.04 25.07
CA ILE A 113 -4.47 17.60 25.08
C ILE A 113 -3.72 16.98 26.25
N LEU A 114 -4.45 16.23 27.06
CA LEU A 114 -3.93 15.46 28.18
C LEU A 114 -3.85 13.98 27.77
N ARG A 115 -2.62 13.45 27.70
CA ARG A 115 -2.40 12.03 27.39
C ARG A 115 -2.74 11.15 28.58
N GLN A 116 -3.14 9.91 28.28
CA GLN A 116 -3.32 8.87 29.30
C GLN A 116 -2.04 8.76 30.14
N PRO A 117 -2.15 8.74 31.48
CA PRO A 117 -1.01 8.51 32.33
C PRO A 117 -0.47 7.07 32.16
N SER A 118 0.82 6.89 32.38
CA SER A 118 1.45 5.57 32.53
C SER A 118 1.91 5.40 33.97
N MET A 119 1.78 4.19 34.51
CA MET A 119 2.23 3.83 35.86
C MET A 119 3.41 2.88 35.80
N GLN A 120 4.38 3.09 36.70
CA GLN A 120 5.50 2.18 36.93
C GLN A 120 5.58 1.87 38.43
N VAL A 121 5.90 0.62 38.76
CA VAL A 121 6.13 0.21 40.15
C VAL A 121 7.54 0.62 40.56
N LEU A 122 7.68 1.31 41.70
CA LEU A 122 8.98 1.70 42.24
C LEU A 122 9.58 0.60 43.13
N ALA A 123 10.85 0.76 43.49
CA ALA A 123 11.56 -0.21 44.34
C ALA A 123 10.97 -0.31 45.75
N GLU A 124 10.37 0.77 46.26
CA GLU A 124 9.66 0.74 47.55
C GLU A 124 8.27 0.08 47.40
N PRO A 125 7.88 -0.78 48.35
CA PRO A 125 6.57 -1.41 48.32
C PRO A 125 5.47 -0.34 48.40
N ARG A 126 4.42 -0.53 47.59
CA ARG A 126 3.26 0.38 47.51
C ARG A 126 3.61 1.80 47.04
N GLN A 127 4.68 1.94 46.27
CA GLN A 127 5.04 3.19 45.63
C GLN A 127 4.95 3.04 44.11
N TRP A 128 4.24 3.97 43.47
CA TRP A 128 4.09 4.01 42.01
C TRP A 128 4.55 5.36 41.49
N GLN A 129 5.27 5.34 40.38
CA GLN A 129 5.55 6.53 39.60
C GLN A 129 4.48 6.67 38.52
N VAL A 130 3.80 7.82 38.50
CA VAL A 130 2.88 8.21 37.44
C VAL A 130 3.56 9.23 36.55
N ASP A 131 3.63 8.89 35.27
CA ASP A 131 4.09 9.78 34.22
C ASP A 131 2.90 10.18 33.35
N THR A 132 2.72 11.48 33.12
CA THR A 132 1.75 11.98 32.14
C THR A 132 2.37 13.09 31.31
N VAL A 133 1.82 13.30 30.12
CA VAL A 133 2.26 14.32 29.19
C VAL A 133 1.08 15.20 28.83
N VAL A 134 1.27 16.50 29.07
CA VAL A 134 0.36 17.54 28.58
C VAL A 134 1.01 18.15 27.35
N HIS A 135 0.27 18.24 26.24
CA HIS A 135 0.76 18.90 25.04
C HIS A 135 -0.27 19.84 24.46
N ARG A 136 0.22 20.77 23.63
CA ARG A 136 -0.62 21.70 22.89
C ARG A 136 -1.58 20.92 21.99
N GLY A 137 -2.85 21.31 22.01
CA GLY A 137 -3.85 20.90 21.02
C GLY A 137 -3.68 21.70 19.74
N ASP A 138 -4.79 22.08 19.11
CA ASP A 138 -4.78 23.01 17.99
C ASP A 138 -4.78 24.46 18.50
N GLY A 139 -3.88 25.30 17.98
CA GLY A 139 -3.70 26.64 18.53
C GLY A 139 -2.45 27.38 18.09
N LYS A 140 -2.46 28.69 18.35
CA LYS A 140 -1.35 29.59 18.00
C LYS A 140 -0.11 29.28 18.83
N ASP A 141 1.06 29.55 18.26
CA ASP A 141 2.36 29.36 18.92
C ASP A 141 2.56 30.36 20.08
N ARG A 142 2.06 29.97 21.26
CA ARG A 142 2.08 30.74 22.50
C ARG A 142 2.52 29.87 23.66
N GLN A 143 2.97 30.50 24.75
CA GLN A 143 3.26 29.80 26.00
C GLN A 143 1.95 29.57 26.76
N TYR A 144 1.70 28.31 27.13
CA TYR A 144 0.59 27.87 27.95
C TYR A 144 1.00 27.89 29.41
N ARG A 145 0.09 28.35 30.28
CA ARG A 145 0.25 28.32 31.73
C ARG A 145 -1.01 27.82 32.40
N GLY A 146 -0.85 27.02 33.42
CA GLY A 146 -1.96 26.45 34.16
C GLY A 146 -1.47 25.53 35.28
N GLU A 147 -2.32 24.61 35.66
CA GLU A 147 -2.04 23.58 36.65
C GLU A 147 -2.67 22.25 36.22
N LEU A 148 -1.99 21.16 36.51
CA LEU A 148 -2.53 19.81 36.46
C LEU A 148 -2.83 19.39 37.89
N ARG A 149 -4.00 18.84 38.14
CA ARG A 149 -4.36 18.20 39.41
C ARG A 149 -4.54 16.71 39.18
N LEU A 150 -3.81 15.90 39.94
CA LEU A 150 -3.93 14.44 39.90
C LEU A 150 -4.53 13.96 41.22
N THR A 151 -5.54 13.09 41.14
CA THR A 151 -6.18 12.49 42.31
C THR A 151 -6.42 11.00 42.04
N VAL A 152 -6.10 10.13 42.99
CA VAL A 152 -6.50 8.71 42.95
C VAL A 152 -7.78 8.55 43.73
N ALA A 153 -8.81 7.98 43.11
CA ALA A 153 -10.02 7.58 43.80
C ALA A 153 -10.01 6.05 43.98
N GLY A 154 -10.44 5.61 45.15
CA GLY A 154 -10.49 4.20 45.51
C GLY A 154 -11.28 3.98 46.78
N LYS A 155 -11.06 2.84 47.42
CA LYS A 155 -11.68 2.47 48.69
C LYS A 155 -10.61 2.18 49.73
N GLN A 156 -10.77 2.75 50.92
CA GLN A 156 -10.01 2.40 52.10
C GLN A 156 -10.96 1.76 53.10
N ASP A 157 -10.67 0.51 53.51
CA ASP A 157 -11.54 -0.25 54.42
C ASP A 157 -13.02 -0.33 53.94
N GLY A 158 -13.22 -0.33 52.61
CA GLY A 158 -14.54 -0.34 51.97
C GLY A 158 -15.22 1.02 51.82
N VAL A 159 -14.65 2.10 52.37
CA VAL A 159 -15.17 3.46 52.26
C VAL A 159 -14.50 4.20 51.11
N PRO A 160 -15.24 4.88 50.23
CA PRO A 160 -14.66 5.71 49.17
C PRO A 160 -13.71 6.77 49.73
N HIS A 161 -12.47 6.76 49.26
CA HIS A 161 -11.44 7.71 49.67
C HIS A 161 -10.66 8.23 48.46
N LYS A 162 -10.25 9.49 48.52
CA LYS A 162 -9.49 10.17 47.46
C LYS A 162 -8.14 10.61 47.99
N LEU A 163 -7.07 10.29 47.25
CA LEU A 163 -5.70 10.62 47.58
C LEU A 163 -5.13 11.60 46.55
N GLU A 164 -4.59 12.72 47.01
CA GLU A 164 -3.82 13.64 46.16
C GLU A 164 -2.39 13.10 45.98
N LEU A 165 -1.84 13.23 44.76
CA LEU A 165 -0.49 12.75 44.46
C LEU A 165 0.58 13.76 44.88
N ALA A 166 1.80 13.30 45.17
CA ALA A 166 2.92 14.20 45.43
C ALA A 166 3.79 14.39 44.18
N ALA A 167 4.34 15.58 44.01
CA ALA A 167 5.22 15.90 42.90
C ALA A 167 6.68 15.57 43.18
N VAL A 168 7.32 14.84 42.25
CA VAL A 168 8.72 14.44 42.38
C VAL A 168 9.65 15.65 42.24
N ASP A 169 9.40 16.49 41.24
CA ASP A 169 10.33 17.55 40.84
C ASP A 169 10.19 18.85 41.63
N SER A 170 9.02 19.08 42.25
CA SER A 170 8.69 20.38 42.86
C SER A 170 8.71 20.39 44.38
N GLY A 171 9.02 19.26 45.04
CA GLY A 171 9.11 19.16 46.51
C GLY A 171 7.84 19.58 47.26
N THR A 172 6.74 19.79 46.54
CA THR A 172 5.46 20.24 47.10
C THR A 172 4.61 18.99 47.31
N GLN A 173 4.11 18.80 48.53
CA GLN A 173 3.24 17.66 48.89
C GLN A 173 1.78 17.88 48.44
N THR A 174 1.55 18.70 47.41
CA THR A 174 0.21 19.00 46.91
C THR A 174 -0.03 18.26 45.60
N GLY A 175 -1.25 17.73 45.41
CA GLY A 175 -1.72 17.11 44.15
C GLY A 175 -1.81 18.04 42.95
N VAL A 176 -1.22 19.23 43.04
CA VAL A 176 -1.27 20.32 42.06
C VAL A 176 0.12 20.53 41.49
N PHE A 177 0.20 20.42 40.17
CA PHE A 177 1.44 20.46 39.39
C PHE A 177 1.40 21.68 38.46
N PRO A 178 2.28 22.67 38.64
CA PRO A 178 2.27 23.85 37.80
C PRO A 178 2.69 23.52 36.36
N LEU A 179 1.88 23.95 35.40
CA LEU A 179 2.12 23.76 33.97
C LEU A 179 2.63 25.05 33.34
N ARG A 180 3.76 24.96 32.62
CA ARG A 180 4.38 26.05 31.85
C ARG A 180 5.08 25.46 30.63
N PHE A 181 4.39 25.40 29.50
CA PHE A 181 4.90 24.75 28.28
C PHE A 181 4.55 25.53 27.01
N ARG A 182 5.35 25.34 25.96
CA ARG A 182 5.05 25.87 24.61
C ARG A 182 4.56 24.78 23.65
N TYR A 183 5.10 23.57 23.80
CA TYR A 183 4.77 22.41 22.98
C TYR A 183 4.22 21.28 23.85
N LEU A 184 5.02 20.82 24.80
CA LEU A 184 4.66 19.76 25.73
C LEU A 184 5.40 19.94 27.06
N GLN A 185 4.84 19.35 28.11
CA GLN A 185 5.51 19.17 29.40
C GLN A 185 5.15 17.79 29.95
N LYS A 186 6.19 17.04 30.31
CA LYS A 186 6.04 15.81 31.10
C LYS A 186 5.85 16.20 32.56
N VAL A 187 4.90 15.55 33.23
CA VAL A 187 4.70 15.65 34.67
C VAL A 187 4.93 14.27 35.26
N GLN A 188 5.79 14.23 36.27
CA GLN A 188 6.11 13.01 37.02
C GLN A 188 5.63 13.18 38.46
N ALA A 189 4.86 12.20 38.92
CA ALA A 189 4.28 12.18 40.25
C ALA A 189 4.59 10.84 40.90
N VAL A 190 4.76 10.85 42.21
CA VAL A 190 4.93 9.63 43.00
C VAL A 190 3.74 9.49 43.92
N ILE A 191 3.23 8.26 43.96
CA ILE A 191 2.08 7.88 44.76
C ILE A 191 2.53 6.83 45.77
N SER A 192 2.30 7.13 47.04
CA SER A 192 2.39 6.15 48.12
C SER A 192 0.98 5.80 48.56
N LEU A 193 0.55 4.56 48.32
CA LEU A 193 -0.80 4.14 48.73
C LEU A 193 -0.78 3.63 50.18
N PRO A 194 -1.61 4.17 51.09
CA PRO A 194 -1.76 3.68 52.46
C PRO A 194 -2.14 2.20 52.50
N ASP A 195 -1.85 1.54 53.61
CA ASP A 195 -2.32 0.17 53.85
C ASP A 195 -3.85 0.07 53.75
N ALA A 196 -4.33 -1.06 53.21
CA ALA A 196 -5.75 -1.32 52.90
C ALA A 196 -6.44 -0.38 51.88
N PHE A 197 -5.71 0.53 51.20
CA PHE A 197 -6.26 1.29 50.08
C PHE A 197 -6.28 0.47 48.78
N VAL A 198 -7.45 0.34 48.16
CA VAL A 198 -7.66 -0.29 46.86
C VAL A 198 -7.94 0.82 45.82
N PRO A 199 -7.00 1.13 44.92
CA PRO A 199 -7.21 2.14 43.90
C PRO A 199 -8.17 1.64 42.81
N GLU A 200 -9.09 2.51 42.36
CA GLU A 200 -10.06 2.19 41.31
C GLU A 200 -9.82 3.04 40.05
N THR A 201 -9.65 4.36 40.21
CA THR A 201 -9.46 5.30 39.10
C THR A 201 -8.45 6.38 39.43
N ILE A 202 -7.83 6.95 38.40
CA ILE A 202 -7.06 8.19 38.49
C ILE A 202 -7.83 9.31 37.76
N GLU A 203 -8.09 10.40 38.47
CA GLU A 203 -8.68 11.61 37.95
C GLU A 203 -7.56 12.63 37.67
N SER A 204 -7.49 13.09 36.43
CA SER A 204 -6.52 14.09 35.97
C SER A 204 -7.27 15.32 35.46
N VAL A 205 -7.00 16.48 36.03
CA VAL A 205 -7.68 17.74 35.71
C VAL A 205 -6.65 18.79 35.33
N VAL A 206 -6.65 19.23 34.08
CA VAL A 206 -5.82 20.34 33.62
C VAL A 206 -6.66 21.61 33.62
N THR A 207 -6.22 22.63 34.35
CA THR A 207 -6.80 23.97 34.34
C THR A 207 -5.80 24.93 33.71
N LEU A 208 -6.09 25.42 32.51
CA LEU A 208 -5.30 26.48 31.86
C LEU A 208 -5.76 27.86 32.32
N THR A 209 -4.78 28.73 32.54
CA THR A 209 -4.98 30.16 32.85
C THR A 209 -4.62 31.03 31.65
N GLN A 210 -3.66 30.58 30.81
CA GLN A 210 -3.19 31.28 29.61
C GLN A 210 -2.84 30.26 28.51
N PRO A 211 -3.02 30.57 27.22
CA PRO A 211 -3.53 31.84 26.66
C PRO A 211 -5.05 32.02 26.80
N GLU A 212 -5.80 30.93 26.97
CA GLU A 212 -7.24 30.92 27.20
C GLU A 212 -7.53 30.09 28.47
N LYS A 213 -8.66 30.38 29.13
CA LYS A 213 -9.10 29.62 30.29
C LYS A 213 -9.86 28.41 29.80
N GLU A 214 -9.32 27.25 30.09
CA GLU A 214 -9.89 25.97 29.69
C GLU A 214 -9.67 24.95 30.79
N THR A 215 -10.59 24.01 30.94
CA THR A 215 -10.44 22.91 31.88
C THR A 215 -10.71 21.59 31.20
N VAL A 216 -9.69 20.74 31.13
CA VAL A 216 -9.79 19.39 30.57
C VAL A 216 -9.76 18.40 31.72
N ARG A 217 -10.73 17.49 31.74
CA ARG A 217 -10.84 16.44 32.76
C ARG A 217 -10.77 15.07 32.11
N ARG A 218 -9.99 14.18 32.72
CA ARG A 218 -9.82 12.80 32.27
C ARG A 218 -9.89 11.88 33.48
N SER A 219 -10.61 10.78 33.34
CA SER A 219 -10.68 9.72 34.35
C SER A 219 -10.27 8.42 33.70
N ASP A 220 -9.20 7.79 34.19
CA ASP A 220 -8.70 6.53 33.65
C ASP A 220 -8.77 5.42 34.72
N PRO A 221 -9.23 4.20 34.38
CA PRO A 221 -9.23 3.05 35.29
C PRO A 221 -7.82 2.64 35.68
N TRP A 222 -7.57 2.41 36.98
CA TRP A 222 -6.24 2.10 37.53
C TRP A 222 -5.56 0.89 36.85
N ASN A 223 -6.33 -0.16 36.60
CA ASN A 223 -5.87 -1.40 35.97
C ASN A 223 -5.34 -1.22 34.53
N SER A 224 -5.87 -0.26 33.78
CA SER A 224 -5.46 0.02 32.39
C SER A 224 -4.05 0.63 32.31
N LEU A 225 -3.63 1.32 33.37
CA LEU A 225 -2.40 2.11 33.41
C LEU A 225 -1.17 1.25 33.70
N VAL A 226 -1.35 0.20 34.49
CA VAL A 226 -0.33 -0.82 34.79
C VAL A 226 -0.11 -1.75 33.59
N ALA A 227 -1.15 -1.99 32.77
CA ALA A 227 -1.06 -2.82 31.59
C ALA A 227 -0.31 -2.14 30.42
N ALA A 228 -0.40 -0.80 30.31
CA ALA A 228 0.26 -0.02 29.26
C ALA A 228 1.80 -0.14 29.29
N GLU A 229 2.40 -0.35 30.48
CA GLU A 229 3.84 -0.59 30.64
C GLU A 229 4.27 -1.93 30.04
N HIS A 230 3.49 -3.00 30.25
CA HIS A 230 3.81 -4.33 29.73
C HIS A 230 3.76 -4.40 28.20
N ALA A 231 3.00 -3.54 27.55
CA ALA A 231 2.90 -3.48 26.09
C ALA A 231 4.05 -2.67 25.43
N ALA A 232 4.65 -1.71 26.13
CA ALA A 232 5.73 -0.87 25.60
C ALA A 232 7.11 -1.56 25.59
N HIS A 233 7.26 -2.67 26.31
CA HIS A 233 8.51 -3.41 26.45
C HIS A 233 8.56 -4.76 25.68
N ARG A 234 7.62 -5.00 24.75
CA ARG A 234 7.71 -6.07 23.75
C ARG A 234 8.03 -5.51 22.39
#